data_AF-A0AAD5YKL9-F1
#
_entry.id   AF-A0AAD5YKL9-F1
#
_cell.length_a   1.000
_cell.length_b   1.000
_cell.length_c   1.000
_cell.angle_alpha   90.00
_cell.angle_beta   90.00
_cell.angle_gamma   90.00
#
_symmetry.space_group_name_H-M   'P 1'
#
loop_
_entity.id
_entity.type
_entity.pdbx_description
1 polymer ?
#
loop_
_entity_poly.entity_id
_entity_poly.type
_entity_poly.pdbx_seq_one_letter_code
_entity_poly.pdbx_strand_id
1 'polypeptide(L)'
;MRLPRLALGLFLLGGVYADQGGLYPPGLLPLINRANALLSTGQFNEAAKMYSEAIDQAPADYLLYYKRATAYLSLQRHSAALDDFDKVLSLTSNTFDNAHLMKARIYAKEGQYNLAKPSLKLYIKAKGKSKDQDAEELEKEIEEGEQLHSKLEKERKSQLWNACVETASSLLRTASHSVEVRTWRAECAFAAGDLESSVGDLSRLSGLLQPSTTLLTHIFRLSYFLLPPSPGAMNALKQCLHYDPDSKLCLSAHRLVKNFDKGFAQIEEMIGREDWRGVVKQLLTPGGGKTGDLWRKFEEAMAENVGSEDAILPLVPPTLLESTVPDADKNHRKLVMKSLPIPNASKVSVQRQTLVRALCKSFTHLADQSKGEEYKKQMGKWCNELLTLQGCEEDVDGLVGKSEDLLGKEEFEEAVRILDKAFEASGRSDRNIHARLSKAQKLLKQSKQKDYYKVLGVSRDADQKTIKKAFRQAAKSAHPDKGGSEAKMAAVNEAYEVLSDPELRARFDNGDDPNDPSGGMGGNPFAQGGHPFAQFFSGGAGGFGGFPGGGFAGGGPGGFQFHFNSHGGGRRGH
;
A
#
# COMPACT_ATOMS: atom_id res chain seq x y z
N MET A 1 -10.61 13.14 28.60
CA MET A 1 -11.16 11.79 28.85
C MET A 1 -12.26 11.90 29.90
N ARG A 2 -13.53 11.94 29.49
CA ARG A 2 -14.66 11.78 30.42
C ARG A 2 -14.78 10.28 30.71
N LEU A 3 -14.65 9.88 31.97
CA LEU A 3 -15.05 8.54 32.41
C LEU A 3 -16.49 8.29 31.91
N PRO A 4 -16.80 7.14 31.28
CA PRO A 4 -18.17 6.87 30.87
C PRO A 4 -19.05 6.87 32.12
N ARG A 5 -20.18 7.60 32.06
CA ARG A 5 -21.22 7.65 33.12
C ARG A 5 -21.70 6.26 33.58
N LEU A 6 -21.42 5.21 32.80
CA LEU A 6 -21.59 3.79 33.15
C LEU A 6 -21.07 3.43 34.54
N ALA A 7 -19.94 4.01 34.98
CA ALA A 7 -19.36 3.69 36.27
C ALA A 7 -20.04 4.42 37.45
N LEU A 8 -20.92 5.41 37.23
CA LEU A 8 -21.61 6.09 38.34
C LEU A 8 -23.05 5.61 38.55
N GLY A 9 -23.75 5.22 37.47
CA GLY A 9 -25.14 4.74 37.57
C GLY A 9 -25.28 3.34 38.18
N LEU A 10 -24.33 2.43 37.91
CA LEU A 10 -24.31 1.09 38.50
C LEU A 10 -24.00 1.10 40.01
N PHE A 11 -23.41 2.18 40.53
CA PHE A 11 -22.99 2.30 41.92
C PHE A 11 -24.10 2.76 42.88
N LEU A 12 -25.20 3.31 42.37
CA LEU A 12 -26.23 3.96 43.19
C LEU A 12 -27.35 3.03 43.67
N LEU A 13 -27.29 1.73 43.39
CA LEU A 13 -27.98 0.72 44.21
C LEU A 13 -27.06 0.25 45.32
N GLY A 14 -26.51 1.20 46.06
CA GLY A 14 -26.02 1.00 47.41
C GLY A 14 -27.22 0.72 48.32
N GLY A 15 -27.87 -0.42 48.11
CA GLY A 15 -28.59 -1.07 49.20
C GLY A 15 -27.54 -1.37 50.24
N VAL A 16 -27.44 -0.48 51.24
CA VAL A 16 -26.82 -0.80 52.51
C VAL A 16 -27.46 -2.13 52.89
N TYR A 17 -26.69 -3.21 52.89
CA TYR A 17 -27.06 -4.42 53.60
C TYR A 17 -27.09 -4.00 55.08
N ALA A 18 -28.19 -3.36 55.48
CA ALA A 18 -28.51 -3.18 56.86
C ALA A 18 -28.60 -4.60 57.41
N ASP A 19 -27.84 -4.83 58.47
CA ASP A 19 -27.74 -6.07 59.22
C ASP A 19 -29.16 -6.54 59.59
N GLN A 20 -29.80 -7.29 58.70
CA GLN A 20 -30.92 -8.14 59.04
C GLN A 20 -30.30 -9.35 59.73
N GLY A 21 -29.94 -9.14 60.99
CA GLY A 21 -29.35 -10.15 61.85
C GLY A 21 -30.21 -11.42 61.79
N GLY A 22 -29.64 -12.48 61.20
CA GLY A 22 -30.18 -13.84 61.32
C GLY A 22 -30.23 -14.74 60.08
N LEU A 23 -29.94 -14.27 58.85
CA LEU A 23 -30.26 -15.06 57.63
C LEU A 23 -29.07 -15.57 56.79
N TYR A 24 -27.84 -15.16 57.07
CA TYR A 24 -26.69 -15.56 56.26
C TYR A 24 -25.72 -16.49 57.00
N PRO A 25 -25.19 -17.55 56.34
CA PRO A 25 -24.16 -18.39 56.93
C PRO A 25 -22.92 -17.57 57.33
N PRO A 26 -22.24 -17.93 58.42
CA PRO A 26 -21.06 -17.21 58.90
C PRO A 26 -19.97 -17.20 57.83
N GLY A 27 -19.54 -15.99 57.42
CA GLY A 27 -18.52 -15.78 56.38
C GLY A 27 -19.03 -15.20 55.05
N LEU A 28 -20.34 -15.28 54.78
CA LEU A 28 -20.92 -14.78 53.52
C LEU A 28 -20.89 -13.24 53.42
N LEU A 29 -21.23 -12.52 54.49
CA LEU A 29 -21.24 -11.05 54.47
C LEU A 29 -19.83 -10.45 54.24
N PRO A 30 -18.75 -10.92 54.91
CA PRO A 30 -17.38 -10.53 54.55
C PRO A 30 -17.02 -10.81 53.09
N LEU A 31 -17.44 -11.96 52.56
CA LEU A 31 -17.21 -12.34 51.17
C LEU A 31 -17.89 -11.36 50.19
N ILE A 32 -19.16 -11.04 50.43
CA ILE A 32 -19.94 -10.07 49.64
C ILE A 32 -19.30 -8.68 49.70
N ASN A 33 -18.88 -8.23 50.89
CA ASN A 33 -18.25 -6.92 51.06
C ASN A 33 -16.93 -6.81 50.28
N ARG A 34 -16.12 -7.87 50.31
CA ARG A 34 -14.89 -7.93 49.50
C ARG A 34 -15.19 -7.97 48.01
N ALA A 35 -16.18 -8.73 47.57
CA ALA A 35 -16.61 -8.76 46.17
C ALA A 35 -17.11 -7.38 45.69
N ASN A 36 -17.88 -6.66 46.51
CA ASN A 36 -18.31 -5.29 46.23
C ASN A 36 -17.12 -4.34 46.10
N ALA A 37 -16.12 -4.45 46.99
CA ALA A 37 -14.90 -3.65 46.93
C ALA A 37 -14.11 -3.91 45.64
N LEU A 38 -13.98 -5.17 45.22
CA LEU A 38 -13.34 -5.53 43.96
C LEU A 38 -14.10 -4.99 42.75
N LEU A 39 -15.43 -5.11 42.76
CA LEU A 39 -16.29 -4.54 41.71
C LEU A 39 -16.10 -3.02 41.62
N SER A 40 -16.07 -2.34 42.76
CA SER A 40 -15.90 -0.88 42.82
C SER A 40 -14.52 -0.39 42.37
N THR A 41 -13.49 -1.21 42.55
CA THR A 41 -12.11 -0.90 42.15
C THR A 41 -11.79 -1.34 40.71
N GLY A 42 -12.77 -1.88 39.97
CA GLY A 42 -12.61 -2.31 38.58
C GLY A 42 -12.00 -3.70 38.41
N GLN A 43 -11.81 -4.46 39.49
CA GLN A 43 -11.29 -5.82 39.47
C GLN A 43 -12.40 -6.83 39.15
N PHE A 44 -12.99 -6.70 37.97
CA PHE A 44 -14.23 -7.41 37.61
C PHE A 44 -14.09 -8.93 37.56
N ASN A 45 -12.95 -9.45 37.11
CA ASN A 45 -12.70 -10.91 37.07
C ASN A 45 -12.68 -11.52 38.47
N GLU A 46 -12.01 -10.88 39.42
CA GLU A 46 -11.96 -11.36 40.81
C GLU A 46 -13.30 -11.18 41.51
N ALA A 47 -13.96 -10.04 41.29
CA ALA A 47 -15.31 -9.81 41.79
C ALA A 47 -16.29 -10.92 41.34
N ALA A 48 -16.29 -11.28 40.05
CA ALA A 48 -17.15 -12.33 39.52
C ALA A 48 -16.89 -13.71 40.14
N LYS A 49 -15.61 -14.05 40.40
CA LYS A 49 -15.24 -15.29 41.12
C LYS A 49 -15.79 -15.29 42.54
N MET A 50 -15.58 -14.19 43.28
CA MET A 50 -16.08 -14.07 44.65
C MET A 50 -17.61 -14.07 44.74
N TYR A 51 -18.31 -13.46 43.78
CA TYR A 51 -19.76 -13.59 43.74
C TYR A 51 -20.23 -15.01 43.42
N SER A 52 -19.45 -15.79 42.66
CA SER A 52 -19.79 -17.20 42.42
C SER A 52 -19.68 -18.01 43.71
N GLU A 53 -18.62 -17.81 44.50
CA GLU A 53 -18.48 -18.41 45.84
C GLU A 53 -19.61 -17.96 46.78
N ALA A 54 -20.07 -16.71 46.67
CA ALA A 54 -21.19 -16.18 47.45
C ALA A 54 -22.51 -16.85 47.07
N ILE A 55 -22.73 -17.06 45.76
CA ILE A 55 -23.91 -17.73 45.21
C ILE A 55 -23.96 -19.19 45.67
N ASP A 56 -22.81 -19.88 45.74
CA ASP A 56 -22.75 -21.26 46.23
C ASP A 56 -23.25 -21.37 47.69
N GLN A 57 -23.03 -20.34 48.51
CA GLN A 57 -23.49 -20.27 49.89
C GLN A 57 -24.93 -19.76 50.03
N ALA A 58 -25.43 -18.96 49.08
CA ALA A 58 -26.77 -18.38 49.08
C ALA A 58 -27.40 -18.39 47.67
N PRO A 59 -27.79 -19.56 47.14
CA PRO A 59 -28.26 -19.70 45.75
C PRO A 59 -29.64 -19.09 45.47
N ALA A 60 -30.37 -18.70 46.53
CA ALA A 60 -31.66 -18.02 46.41
C ALA A 60 -31.54 -16.48 46.40
N ASP A 61 -30.35 -15.92 46.67
CA ASP A 61 -30.15 -14.48 46.73
C ASP A 61 -29.93 -13.88 45.33
N TYR A 62 -31.00 -13.31 44.77
CA TYR A 62 -30.99 -12.73 43.44
C TYR A 62 -29.99 -11.56 43.30
N LEU A 63 -29.65 -10.83 44.37
CA LEU A 63 -28.75 -9.69 44.30
C LEU A 63 -27.31 -10.13 43.99
N LEU A 64 -26.93 -11.33 44.41
CA LEU A 64 -25.61 -11.89 44.10
C LEU A 64 -25.47 -12.17 42.60
N TYR A 65 -26.50 -12.75 41.98
CA TYR A 65 -26.55 -12.93 40.53
C TYR A 65 -26.55 -11.58 39.81
N TYR A 66 -27.33 -10.59 40.26
CA TYR A 66 -27.32 -9.25 39.66
C TYR A 66 -25.91 -8.62 39.68
N LYS A 67 -25.22 -8.68 40.82
CA LYS A 67 -23.87 -8.12 40.96
C LYS A 67 -22.80 -8.89 40.18
N ARG A 68 -22.97 -10.20 40.03
CA ARG A 68 -22.11 -11.00 39.16
C ARG A 68 -22.36 -10.68 37.68
N ALA A 69 -23.62 -10.50 37.28
CA ALA A 69 -24.00 -10.09 35.93
C ALA A 69 -23.39 -8.72 35.56
N THR A 70 -23.38 -7.76 36.49
CA THR A 70 -22.76 -6.45 36.24
C THR A 70 -21.23 -6.52 36.13
N ALA A 71 -20.59 -7.40 36.91
CA ALA A 71 -19.17 -7.71 36.75
C ALA A 71 -18.89 -8.35 35.37
N TYR A 72 -19.70 -9.33 34.93
CA TYR A 72 -19.60 -9.93 33.60
C TYR A 72 -19.85 -8.92 32.48
N LEU A 73 -20.80 -8.02 32.62
CA LEU A 73 -21.07 -6.96 31.65
C LEU A 73 -19.85 -6.03 31.49
N SER A 74 -19.18 -5.71 32.60
CA SER A 74 -17.96 -4.88 32.59
C SER A 74 -16.77 -5.62 31.95
N LEU A 75 -16.77 -6.95 31.99
CA LEU A 75 -15.84 -7.83 31.26
C LEU A 75 -16.23 -8.09 29.80
N GLN A 76 -17.33 -7.51 29.30
CA GLN A 76 -17.93 -7.82 27.99
C GLN A 76 -18.31 -9.30 27.80
N ARG A 77 -18.55 -10.04 28.90
CA ARG A 77 -19.07 -11.41 28.86
C ARG A 77 -20.59 -11.38 28.81
N HIS A 78 -21.14 -11.01 27.66
CA HIS A 78 -22.58 -10.73 27.49
C HIS A 78 -23.45 -11.97 27.74
N SER A 79 -23.06 -13.14 27.23
CA SER A 79 -23.80 -14.39 27.47
C SER A 79 -23.96 -14.72 28.96
N ALA A 80 -22.85 -14.76 29.71
CA ALA A 80 -22.86 -15.04 31.14
C ALA A 80 -23.64 -13.98 31.95
N ALA A 81 -23.61 -12.71 31.51
CA ALA A 81 -24.40 -11.66 32.13
C ALA A 81 -25.91 -11.84 31.88
N LEU A 82 -26.31 -12.21 30.66
CA LEU A 82 -27.71 -12.50 30.31
C LEU A 82 -28.25 -13.68 31.12
N ASP A 83 -27.48 -14.76 31.25
CA ASP A 83 -27.85 -15.94 32.06
C ASP A 83 -28.13 -15.56 33.52
N ASP A 84 -27.25 -14.74 34.11
CA ASP A 84 -27.44 -14.26 35.49
C ASP A 84 -28.65 -13.31 35.60
N PHE A 85 -28.89 -12.43 34.62
CA PHE A 85 -30.08 -11.58 34.62
C PHE A 85 -31.38 -12.38 34.48
N ASP A 86 -31.39 -13.45 33.68
CA ASP A 86 -32.51 -14.37 33.59
C ASP A 86 -32.72 -15.12 34.90
N LYS A 87 -31.64 -15.51 35.58
CA LYS A 87 -31.72 -16.07 36.92
C LYS A 87 -32.32 -15.07 37.91
N VAL A 88 -31.93 -13.79 37.88
CA VAL A 88 -32.53 -12.74 38.70
C VAL A 88 -34.03 -12.63 38.47
N LEU A 89 -34.46 -12.56 37.21
CA LEU A 89 -35.88 -12.47 36.86
C LEU A 89 -36.66 -13.71 37.32
N SER A 90 -36.05 -14.90 37.24
CA SER A 90 -36.67 -16.14 37.72
C SER A 90 -36.87 -16.16 39.24
N LEU A 91 -35.88 -15.68 40.03
CA LEU A 91 -35.94 -15.66 41.49
C LEU A 91 -36.86 -14.57 42.04
N THR A 92 -37.06 -13.49 41.26
CA THR A 92 -37.88 -12.34 41.66
C THR A 92 -39.28 -12.37 41.03
N SER A 93 -39.64 -13.43 40.31
CA SER A 93 -40.92 -13.53 39.58
C SER A 93 -41.15 -12.32 38.66
N ASN A 94 -40.10 -11.86 37.97
CA ASN A 94 -40.06 -10.67 37.12
C ASN A 94 -40.36 -9.32 37.81
N THR A 95 -40.22 -9.22 39.13
CA THR A 95 -40.44 -7.94 39.85
C THR A 95 -39.21 -7.03 39.87
N PHE A 96 -38.03 -7.55 39.50
CA PHE A 96 -36.80 -6.76 39.48
C PHE A 96 -36.54 -6.13 38.12
N ASP A 97 -37.19 -4.99 37.87
CA ASP A 97 -37.24 -4.32 36.56
C ASP A 97 -35.86 -3.97 35.98
N ASN A 98 -34.90 -3.61 36.83
CA ASN A 98 -33.55 -3.21 36.38
C ASN A 98 -32.84 -4.31 35.59
N ALA A 99 -33.18 -5.60 35.80
CA ALA A 99 -32.64 -6.68 34.97
C ALA A 99 -33.09 -6.55 33.51
N HIS A 100 -34.36 -6.16 33.26
CA HIS A 100 -34.85 -5.91 31.90
C HIS A 100 -34.11 -4.77 31.19
N LEU A 101 -33.81 -3.68 31.91
CA LEU A 101 -33.01 -2.57 31.35
C LEU A 101 -31.59 -3.03 31.00
N MET A 102 -30.94 -3.80 31.86
CA MET A 102 -29.59 -4.31 31.59
C MET A 102 -29.57 -5.28 30.40
N LYS A 103 -30.55 -6.19 30.32
CA LYS A 103 -30.73 -7.07 29.14
C LYS A 103 -30.92 -6.27 27.86
N ALA A 104 -31.77 -5.23 27.87
CA ALA A 104 -31.98 -4.36 26.71
C ALA A 104 -30.67 -3.70 26.23
N ARG A 105 -29.83 -3.22 27.15
CA ARG A 105 -28.52 -2.64 26.82
C ARG A 105 -27.56 -3.66 26.20
N ILE A 106 -27.55 -4.90 26.70
CA ILE A 106 -26.74 -5.97 26.14
C ILE A 106 -27.20 -6.27 24.71
N TYR A 107 -28.50 -6.53 24.52
CA TYR A 107 -29.05 -6.82 23.21
C TYR A 107 -28.81 -5.67 22.20
N ALA A 108 -28.92 -4.40 22.62
CA ALA A 108 -28.60 -3.26 21.78
C ALA A 108 -27.12 -3.24 21.36
N LYS A 109 -26.18 -3.57 22.26
CA LYS A 109 -24.74 -3.69 21.95
C LYS A 109 -24.42 -4.85 21.01
N GLU A 110 -25.16 -5.94 21.10
CA GLU A 110 -25.07 -7.10 20.19
C GLU A 110 -25.81 -6.87 18.86
N GLY A 111 -26.57 -5.79 18.73
CA GLY A 111 -27.39 -5.49 17.56
C GLY A 111 -28.69 -6.31 17.45
N GLN A 112 -29.07 -7.02 18.52
CA GLN A 112 -30.29 -7.83 18.60
C GLN A 112 -31.51 -6.96 18.98
N TYR A 113 -31.86 -6.01 18.12
CA TYR A 113 -32.91 -5.01 18.41
C TYR A 113 -34.30 -5.64 18.64
N ASN A 114 -34.56 -6.78 18.00
CA ASN A 114 -35.75 -7.61 18.20
C ASN A 114 -35.92 -8.09 19.66
N LEU A 115 -34.82 -8.29 20.40
CA LEU A 115 -34.84 -8.65 21.82
C LEU A 115 -34.65 -7.44 22.74
N ALA A 116 -33.90 -6.43 22.29
CA ALA A 116 -33.68 -5.20 23.05
C ALA A 116 -34.98 -4.44 23.31
N LYS A 117 -35.79 -4.24 22.26
CA LYS A 117 -37.01 -3.43 22.31
C LYS A 117 -38.09 -4.02 23.24
N PRO A 118 -38.43 -5.32 23.20
CA PRO A 118 -39.34 -5.91 24.18
C PRO A 118 -38.82 -5.82 25.62
N SER A 119 -37.51 -6.06 25.83
CA SER A 119 -36.89 -5.98 27.15
C SER A 119 -37.01 -4.55 27.72
N LEU A 120 -36.73 -3.53 26.93
CA LEU A 120 -36.85 -2.13 27.35
C LEU A 120 -38.32 -1.76 27.64
N LYS A 121 -39.26 -2.24 26.85
CA LYS A 121 -40.70 -2.01 27.09
C LYS A 121 -41.18 -2.57 28.42
N LEU A 122 -40.67 -3.74 28.83
CA LEU A 122 -41.00 -4.32 30.15
C LEU A 122 -40.51 -3.39 31.29
N TYR A 123 -39.29 -2.86 31.17
CA TYR A 123 -38.75 -1.89 32.12
C TYR A 123 -39.59 -0.60 32.21
N ILE A 124 -39.90 0.02 31.05
CA ILE A 124 -40.69 1.25 30.98
C ILE A 124 -42.08 1.04 31.59
N LYS A 125 -42.72 -0.08 31.28
CA LYS A 125 -44.04 -0.42 31.81
C LYS A 125 -44.03 -0.51 33.33
N ALA A 126 -42.98 -1.10 33.92
CA ALA A 126 -42.88 -1.25 35.36
C ALA A 126 -42.54 0.06 36.09
N LYS A 127 -41.77 0.97 35.46
CA LYS A 127 -41.48 2.31 36.00
C LYS A 127 -42.68 3.28 35.95
N GLY A 128 -43.69 3.01 35.13
CA GLY A 128 -44.89 3.83 35.03
C GLY A 128 -44.62 5.25 34.55
N LYS A 129 -45.03 6.27 35.33
CA LYS A 129 -44.86 7.69 34.97
C LYS A 129 -43.47 8.27 35.31
N SER A 130 -42.60 7.48 35.93
CA SER A 130 -41.25 7.94 36.29
C SER A 130 -40.42 8.11 35.02
N LYS A 131 -39.96 9.34 34.75
CA LYS A 131 -39.02 9.59 33.66
C LYS A 131 -37.67 9.00 34.02
N ASP A 132 -37.14 8.17 33.14
CA ASP A 132 -35.78 7.65 33.22
C ASP A 132 -35.05 8.04 31.94
N GLN A 133 -34.19 9.04 32.05
CA GLN A 133 -33.45 9.59 30.93
C GLN A 133 -32.60 8.52 30.22
N ASP A 134 -32.04 7.58 30.98
CA ASP A 134 -31.21 6.50 30.43
C ASP A 134 -32.02 5.53 29.56
N ALA A 135 -33.29 5.30 29.92
CA ALA A 135 -34.20 4.48 29.13
C ALA A 135 -34.69 5.20 27.87
N GLU A 136 -34.96 6.50 27.96
CA GLU A 136 -35.32 7.34 26.80
C GLU A 136 -34.16 7.45 25.79
N GLU A 137 -32.92 7.58 26.26
CA GLU A 137 -31.72 7.58 25.43
C GLU A 137 -31.53 6.21 24.74
N LEU A 138 -31.66 5.11 25.50
CA LEU A 138 -31.56 3.76 24.95
C LEU A 138 -32.65 3.44 23.93
N GLU A 139 -33.88 3.93 24.13
CA GLU A 139 -34.98 3.75 23.18
C GLU A 139 -34.63 4.38 21.82
N LYS A 140 -34.10 5.61 21.83
CA LYS A 140 -33.62 6.28 20.60
C LYS A 140 -32.47 5.53 19.94
N GLU A 141 -31.48 5.07 20.72
CA GLU A 141 -30.36 4.28 20.19
C GLU A 141 -30.85 2.98 19.52
N ILE A 142 -31.86 2.32 20.08
CA ILE A 142 -32.47 1.12 19.51
C ILE A 142 -33.20 1.47 18.20
N GLU A 143 -34.00 2.54 18.17
CA GLU A 143 -34.73 2.96 16.97
C GLU A 143 -33.80 3.37 15.82
N GLU A 144 -32.78 4.16 16.10
CA GLU A 144 -31.75 4.54 15.12
C GLU A 144 -30.97 3.30 14.65
N GLY A 145 -30.65 2.38 15.57
CA GLY A 145 -30.01 1.11 15.27
C GLY A 145 -30.82 0.23 14.32
N GLU A 146 -32.13 0.09 14.54
CA GLU A 146 -33.06 -0.65 13.65
C GLU A 146 -33.09 -0.05 12.24
N GLN A 147 -33.14 1.29 12.14
CA GLN A 147 -33.14 1.99 10.86
C GLN A 147 -31.83 1.78 10.09
N LEU A 148 -30.69 1.94 10.77
CA LEU A 148 -29.36 1.71 10.19
C LEU A 148 -29.16 0.25 9.77
N HIS A 149 -29.61 -0.72 10.57
CA HIS A 149 -29.53 -2.15 10.22
C HIS A 149 -30.34 -2.46 8.96
N SER A 150 -31.58 -1.96 8.85
CA SER A 150 -32.38 -2.13 7.63
C SER A 150 -31.76 -1.48 6.41
N LYS A 151 -31.17 -0.29 6.58
CA LYS A 151 -30.43 0.41 5.51
C LYS A 151 -29.21 -0.40 5.06
N LEU A 152 -28.42 -0.89 6.01
CA LEU A 152 -27.24 -1.73 5.76
C LEU A 152 -27.59 -2.98 4.97
N GLU A 153 -28.66 -3.69 5.35
CA GLU A 153 -29.10 -4.91 4.66
C GLU A 153 -29.47 -4.60 3.19
N LYS A 154 -30.11 -3.46 2.92
CA LYS A 154 -30.45 -3.02 1.56
C LYS A 154 -29.20 -2.71 0.75
N GLU A 155 -28.27 -1.93 1.29
CA GLU A 155 -27.01 -1.56 0.63
C GLU A 155 -26.17 -2.80 0.28
N ARG A 156 -26.08 -3.77 1.20
CA ARG A 156 -25.40 -5.04 0.98
C ARG A 156 -26.05 -5.86 -0.14
N LYS A 157 -27.39 -5.97 -0.16
CA LYS A 157 -28.12 -6.67 -1.24
C LYS A 157 -28.00 -5.98 -2.59
N SER A 158 -27.95 -4.65 -2.59
CA SER A 158 -27.78 -3.83 -3.79
C SER A 158 -26.32 -3.65 -4.21
N GLN A 159 -25.37 -4.30 -3.53
CA GLN A 159 -23.94 -4.26 -3.85
C GLN A 159 -23.32 -2.85 -3.81
N LEU A 160 -23.86 -1.97 -2.96
CA LEU A 160 -23.35 -0.62 -2.75
C LEU A 160 -22.23 -0.65 -1.70
N TRP A 161 -21.08 -1.25 -2.04
CA TRP A 161 -20.05 -1.65 -1.06
C TRP A 161 -19.53 -0.50 -0.18
N ASN A 162 -19.18 0.65 -0.77
CA ASN A 162 -18.71 1.80 0.00
C ASN A 162 -19.79 2.34 0.96
N ALA A 163 -21.03 2.46 0.49
CA ALA A 163 -22.14 2.90 1.34
C ALA A 163 -22.43 1.89 2.47
N CYS A 164 -22.37 0.59 2.16
CA CYS A 164 -22.50 -0.49 3.12
C CYS A 164 -21.44 -0.38 4.24
N VAL A 165 -20.17 -0.12 3.89
CA VAL A 165 -19.08 0.07 4.89
C VAL A 165 -19.36 1.26 5.80
N GLU A 166 -19.81 2.39 5.25
CA GLU A 166 -20.12 3.60 6.02
C GLU A 166 -21.31 3.41 6.97
N THR A 167 -22.40 2.82 6.48
CA THR A 167 -23.59 2.54 7.30
C THR A 167 -23.25 1.53 8.40
N ALA A 168 -22.50 0.46 8.10
CA ALA A 168 -22.06 -0.51 9.10
C ALA A 168 -21.12 0.11 10.14
N SER A 169 -20.20 0.99 9.72
CA SER A 169 -19.31 1.69 10.64
C SER A 169 -20.06 2.62 11.59
N SER A 170 -21.12 3.27 11.11
CA SER A 170 -22.01 4.09 11.93
C SER A 170 -22.79 3.23 12.93
N LEU A 171 -23.34 2.10 12.48
CA LEU A 171 -24.08 1.16 13.32
C LEU A 171 -23.20 0.52 14.41
N LEU A 172 -21.96 0.17 14.11
CA LEU A 172 -21.01 -0.40 15.08
C LEU A 172 -20.59 0.57 16.20
N ARG A 173 -20.95 1.86 16.13
CA ARG A 173 -20.75 2.79 17.25
C ARG A 173 -21.67 2.46 18.42
N THR A 174 -22.89 2.02 18.14
CA THR A 174 -23.87 1.59 19.16
C THR A 174 -23.87 0.07 19.31
N ALA A 175 -23.93 -0.67 18.20
CA ALA A 175 -23.89 -2.13 18.14
C ALA A 175 -22.45 -2.70 18.15
N SER A 176 -21.62 -2.20 19.07
CA SER A 176 -20.17 -2.49 19.12
C SER A 176 -19.78 -3.98 19.16
N HIS A 177 -20.65 -4.86 19.67
CA HIS A 177 -20.41 -6.29 19.82
C HIS A 177 -21.22 -7.13 18.84
N SER A 178 -21.89 -6.49 17.87
CA SER A 178 -22.65 -7.22 16.86
C SER A 178 -21.73 -7.99 15.92
N VAL A 179 -21.77 -9.32 16.05
CA VAL A 179 -21.07 -10.27 15.16
C VAL A 179 -21.62 -10.15 13.74
N GLU A 180 -22.94 -10.04 13.59
CA GLU A 180 -23.61 -9.93 12.28
C GLU A 180 -23.15 -8.67 11.53
N VAL A 181 -23.32 -7.49 12.12
CA VAL A 181 -22.98 -6.21 11.48
C VAL A 181 -21.48 -6.15 11.16
N ARG A 182 -20.63 -6.68 12.05
CA ARG A 182 -19.17 -6.71 11.83
C ARG A 182 -18.78 -7.67 10.71
N THR A 183 -19.45 -8.82 10.60
CA THR A 183 -19.27 -9.76 9.48
C THR A 183 -19.67 -9.09 8.16
N TRP A 184 -20.83 -8.42 8.12
CA TRP A 184 -21.29 -7.73 6.92
C TRP A 184 -20.36 -6.59 6.52
N ARG A 185 -19.82 -5.86 7.48
CA ARG A 185 -18.81 -4.83 7.19
C ARG A 185 -17.53 -5.43 6.61
N ALA A 186 -17.06 -6.55 7.16
CA ALA A 186 -15.88 -7.24 6.63
C ALA A 186 -16.07 -7.66 5.17
N GLU A 187 -17.25 -8.20 4.84
CA GLU A 187 -17.62 -8.60 3.47
C GLU A 187 -17.75 -7.38 2.53
N CYS A 188 -18.43 -6.32 2.96
CA CYS A 188 -18.59 -5.11 2.16
C CYS A 188 -17.25 -4.39 1.94
N ALA A 189 -16.38 -4.33 2.96
CA ALA A 189 -15.05 -3.76 2.84
C ALA A 189 -14.18 -4.58 1.87
N PHE A 190 -14.23 -5.90 1.98
CA PHE A 190 -13.55 -6.80 1.05
C PHE A 190 -14.00 -6.57 -0.39
N ALA A 191 -15.31 -6.50 -0.61
CA ALA A 191 -15.89 -6.27 -1.93
C ALA A 191 -15.63 -4.86 -2.50
N ALA A 192 -15.45 -3.87 -1.62
CA ALA A 192 -15.04 -2.51 -1.99
C ALA A 192 -13.55 -2.41 -2.37
N GLY A 193 -12.74 -3.44 -2.07
CA GLY A 193 -11.28 -3.40 -2.20
C GLY A 193 -10.56 -2.81 -0.97
N ASP A 194 -11.28 -2.48 0.10
CA ASP A 194 -10.70 -2.07 1.39
C ASP A 194 -10.36 -3.32 2.23
N LEU A 195 -9.23 -3.93 1.86
CA LEU A 195 -8.75 -5.15 2.49
C LEU A 195 -8.28 -4.94 3.94
N GLU A 196 -7.79 -3.75 4.27
CA GLU A 196 -7.31 -3.43 5.62
C GLU A 196 -8.47 -3.41 6.62
N SER A 197 -9.56 -2.71 6.28
CA SER A 197 -10.76 -2.70 7.12
C SER A 197 -11.38 -4.09 7.25
N SER A 198 -11.41 -4.86 6.15
CA SER A 198 -11.92 -6.23 6.17
C SER A 198 -11.13 -7.13 7.13
N VAL A 199 -9.80 -7.18 6.98
CA VAL A 199 -8.92 -7.95 7.87
C VAL A 199 -9.01 -7.46 9.33
N GLY A 200 -9.15 -6.15 9.53
CA GLY A 200 -9.36 -5.56 10.85
C GLY A 200 -10.64 -6.05 11.52
N ASP A 201 -11.74 -6.19 10.78
CA ASP A 201 -12.99 -6.75 11.29
C ASP A 201 -12.90 -8.25 11.55
N LEU A 202 -12.29 -9.02 10.66
CA LEU A 202 -12.06 -10.46 10.89
C LEU A 202 -11.21 -10.69 12.15
N SER A 203 -10.20 -9.85 12.38
CA SER A 203 -9.37 -9.88 13.58
C SER A 203 -10.15 -9.53 14.85
N ARG A 204 -11.15 -8.65 14.77
CA ARG A 204 -12.07 -8.40 15.89
C ARG A 204 -13.05 -9.55 16.10
N LEU A 205 -13.55 -10.14 15.02
CA LEU A 205 -14.44 -11.31 15.07
C LEU A 205 -13.75 -12.53 15.69
N SER A 206 -12.46 -12.75 15.45
CA SER A 206 -11.72 -13.85 16.08
C SER A 206 -11.64 -13.76 17.61
N GLY A 207 -11.86 -12.57 18.18
CA GLY A 207 -11.98 -12.36 19.63
C GLY A 207 -13.41 -12.42 20.16
N LEU A 208 -14.42 -12.24 19.31
CA LEU A 208 -15.85 -12.32 19.68
C LEU A 208 -16.42 -13.73 19.51
N LEU A 209 -15.88 -14.49 18.56
CA LEU A 209 -16.31 -15.83 18.21
C LEU A 209 -15.50 -16.89 18.96
N GLN A 210 -16.01 -18.13 18.93
CA GLN A 210 -15.26 -19.28 19.43
C GLN A 210 -13.93 -19.46 18.66
N PRO A 211 -12.87 -19.97 19.32
CA PRO A 211 -11.58 -20.24 18.68
C PRO A 211 -11.73 -21.03 17.38
N SER A 212 -11.13 -20.54 16.30
CA SER A 212 -11.20 -21.18 14.99
C SER A 212 -9.88 -21.04 14.24
N THR A 213 -9.26 -22.19 13.92
CA THR A 213 -8.08 -22.24 13.06
C THR A 213 -8.39 -21.73 11.66
N THR A 214 -9.57 -22.06 11.12
CA THR A 214 -9.98 -21.63 9.77
C THR A 214 -10.06 -20.12 9.64
N LEU A 215 -10.76 -19.43 10.54
CA LEU A 215 -10.84 -17.96 10.52
C LEU A 215 -9.46 -17.31 10.66
N LEU A 216 -8.62 -17.82 11.56
CA LEU A 216 -7.25 -17.32 11.74
C LEU A 216 -6.37 -17.54 10.50
N THR A 217 -6.55 -18.66 9.79
CA THR A 217 -5.87 -18.88 8.50
C THR A 217 -6.37 -17.96 7.40
N HIS A 218 -7.66 -17.62 7.35
CA HIS A 218 -8.19 -16.62 6.40
C HIS A 218 -7.57 -15.23 6.68
N ILE A 219 -7.56 -14.79 7.95
CA ILE A 219 -6.92 -13.54 8.37
C ILE A 219 -5.45 -13.53 7.94
N PHE A 220 -4.72 -14.63 8.22
CA PHE A 220 -3.34 -14.78 7.82
C PHE A 220 -3.15 -14.65 6.31
N ARG A 221 -3.93 -15.38 5.49
CA ARG A 221 -3.80 -15.40 4.02
C ARG A 221 -4.01 -14.01 3.43
N LEU A 222 -5.10 -13.34 3.83
CA LEU A 222 -5.41 -11.99 3.36
C LEU A 222 -4.32 -10.99 3.78
N SER A 223 -3.89 -11.06 5.04
CA SER A 223 -2.85 -10.16 5.58
C SER A 223 -1.49 -10.37 4.93
N TYR A 224 -1.11 -11.61 4.65
CA TYR A 224 0.23 -11.93 4.14
C TYR A 224 0.37 -11.79 2.64
N PHE A 225 -0.69 -12.01 1.86
CA PHE A 225 -0.58 -11.97 0.40
C PHE A 225 -1.11 -10.67 -0.21
N LEU A 226 -2.04 -9.98 0.44
CA LEU A 226 -2.74 -8.84 -0.16
C LEU A 226 -2.48 -7.52 0.55
N LEU A 227 -2.01 -7.54 1.80
CA LEU A 227 -1.70 -6.33 2.56
C LEU A 227 -0.19 -6.07 2.65
N PRO A 228 0.22 -4.81 2.90
CA PRO A 228 1.61 -4.50 3.23
C PRO A 228 2.13 -5.37 4.40
N PRO A 229 3.43 -5.72 4.41
CA PRO A 229 4.02 -6.50 5.50
C PRO A 229 3.71 -5.89 6.87
N SER A 230 3.06 -6.67 7.73
CA SER A 230 2.68 -6.26 9.08
C SER A 230 2.80 -7.41 10.07
N PRO A 231 2.91 -7.14 11.38
CA PRO A 231 2.87 -8.18 12.41
C PRO A 231 1.54 -8.95 12.44
N GLY A 232 0.47 -8.42 11.84
CA GLY A 232 -0.88 -8.98 11.89
C GLY A 232 -0.96 -10.42 11.37
N ALA A 233 -0.33 -10.69 10.22
CA ALA A 233 -0.29 -12.03 9.64
C ALA A 233 0.35 -13.06 10.60
N MET A 234 1.48 -12.70 11.20
CA MET A 234 2.18 -13.57 12.15
C MET A 234 1.45 -13.70 13.48
N ASN A 235 0.76 -12.66 13.95
CA ASN A 235 -0.04 -12.71 15.15
C ASN A 235 -1.22 -13.69 14.99
N ALA A 236 -1.93 -13.64 13.86
CA ALA A 236 -3.01 -14.58 13.55
C ALA A 236 -2.50 -16.03 13.52
N LEU A 237 -1.31 -16.25 12.96
CA LEU A 237 -0.73 -17.59 12.86
C LEU A 237 -0.21 -18.13 14.21
N LYS A 238 0.38 -17.27 15.04
CA LYS A 238 0.73 -17.62 16.42
C LYS A 238 -0.50 -17.98 17.24
N GLN A 239 -1.58 -17.22 17.08
CA GLN A 239 -2.86 -17.52 17.73
C GLN A 239 -3.44 -18.85 17.22
N CYS A 240 -3.34 -19.12 15.91
CA CYS A 240 -3.76 -20.38 15.28
C CYS A 240 -3.05 -21.59 15.91
N LEU A 241 -1.72 -21.52 16.03
CA LEU A 241 -0.90 -22.57 16.65
C LEU A 241 -1.06 -22.65 18.18
N HIS A 242 -1.41 -21.54 18.84
CA HIS A 242 -1.71 -21.56 20.26
C HIS A 242 -3.01 -22.33 20.55
N TYR A 243 -4.01 -22.18 19.68
CA TYR A 243 -5.28 -22.90 19.79
C TYR A 243 -5.16 -24.36 19.40
N ASP A 244 -4.40 -24.66 18.34
CA ASP A 244 -4.15 -26.03 17.87
C ASP A 244 -2.70 -26.18 17.38
N PRO A 245 -1.78 -26.65 18.25
CA PRO A 245 -0.37 -26.85 17.90
C PRO A 245 -0.14 -27.88 16.79
N ASP A 246 -1.05 -28.84 16.62
CA ASP A 246 -0.95 -29.94 15.66
C ASP A 246 -1.69 -29.65 14.35
N SER A 247 -2.29 -28.46 14.24
CA SER A 247 -3.02 -28.04 13.05
C SER A 247 -2.14 -28.06 11.80
N LYS A 248 -2.42 -29.01 10.89
CA LYS A 248 -1.71 -29.09 9.61
C LYS A 248 -1.81 -27.78 8.81
N LEU A 249 -2.94 -27.09 8.91
CA LEU A 249 -3.20 -25.81 8.25
C LEU A 249 -2.31 -24.69 8.82
N CYS A 250 -2.27 -24.52 10.15
CA CYS A 250 -1.43 -23.49 10.76
C CYS A 250 0.07 -23.82 10.56
N LEU A 251 0.47 -25.09 10.68
CA LEU A 251 1.87 -25.53 10.52
C LEU A 251 2.38 -25.40 9.08
N SER A 252 1.54 -25.62 8.06
CA SER A 252 1.92 -25.39 6.66
C SER A 252 2.13 -23.90 6.38
N ALA A 253 1.17 -23.06 6.79
CA ALA A 253 1.26 -21.60 6.69
C ALA A 253 2.51 -21.05 7.40
N HIS A 254 2.83 -21.53 8.60
CA HIS A 254 3.99 -21.06 9.36
C HIS A 254 5.33 -21.38 8.67
N ARG A 255 5.44 -22.58 8.08
CA ARG A 255 6.63 -22.96 7.30
C ARG A 255 6.74 -22.13 6.02
N LEU A 256 5.62 -21.85 5.37
CA LEU A 256 5.53 -21.04 4.17
C LEU A 256 6.09 -19.63 4.41
N VAL A 257 5.58 -18.93 5.43
CA VAL A 257 6.02 -17.56 5.77
C VAL A 257 7.50 -17.53 6.09
N LYS A 258 7.97 -18.44 6.95
CA LYS A 258 9.38 -18.51 7.32
C LYS A 258 10.32 -18.63 6.11
N ASN A 259 9.91 -19.37 5.09
CA ASN A 259 10.71 -19.53 3.87
C ASN A 259 10.67 -18.28 2.98
N PHE A 260 9.49 -17.67 2.82
CA PHE A 260 9.35 -16.46 2.02
C PHE A 260 10.02 -15.26 2.67
N ASP A 261 9.81 -15.00 3.96
CA ASP A 261 10.43 -13.89 4.69
C ASP A 261 11.96 -13.96 4.63
N LYS A 262 12.52 -15.18 4.73
CA LYS A 262 13.95 -15.40 4.51
C LYS A 262 14.37 -15.04 3.09
N GLY A 263 13.57 -15.41 2.08
CA GLY A 263 13.83 -15.07 0.68
C GLY A 263 13.77 -13.57 0.42
N PHE A 264 12.76 -12.87 0.95
CA PHE A 264 12.65 -11.42 0.86
C PHE A 264 13.84 -10.71 1.51
N ALA A 265 14.24 -11.13 2.73
CA ALA A 265 15.40 -10.57 3.41
C ALA A 265 16.71 -10.77 2.61
N GLN A 266 16.88 -11.94 1.97
CA GLN A 266 18.03 -12.20 1.09
C GLN A 266 18.04 -11.28 -0.13
N ILE A 267 16.88 -11.02 -0.74
CA ILE A 267 16.76 -10.10 -1.89
C ILE A 267 17.10 -8.67 -1.47
N GLU A 268 16.58 -8.22 -0.33
CA GLU A 268 16.88 -6.89 0.20
C GLU A 268 18.39 -6.72 0.48
N GLU A 269 19.02 -7.73 1.08
CA GLU A 269 20.47 -7.75 1.31
C GLU A 269 21.27 -7.69 0.00
N MET A 270 20.85 -8.45 -1.03
CA MET A 270 21.52 -8.45 -2.34
C MET A 270 21.33 -7.12 -3.08
N ILE A 271 20.13 -6.51 -3.02
CA ILE A 271 19.87 -5.17 -3.57
C ILE A 271 20.76 -4.13 -2.88
N GLY A 272 20.88 -4.19 -1.54
CA GLY A 272 21.74 -3.29 -0.78
C GLY A 272 23.23 -3.42 -1.12
N ARG A 273 23.66 -4.58 -1.65
CA ARG A 273 25.01 -4.84 -2.16
C ARG A 273 25.15 -4.62 -3.67
N GLU A 274 24.08 -4.21 -4.35
CA GLU A 274 24.01 -4.09 -5.81
C GLU A 274 24.35 -5.40 -6.56
N ASP A 275 24.10 -6.57 -5.93
CA ASP A 275 24.29 -7.87 -6.57
C ASP A 275 23.08 -8.22 -7.45
N TRP A 276 22.93 -7.50 -8.56
CA TRP A 276 21.79 -7.65 -9.49
C TRP A 276 21.71 -9.05 -10.10
N ARG A 277 22.85 -9.70 -10.34
CA ARG A 277 22.89 -11.08 -10.85
C ARG A 277 22.43 -12.06 -9.78
N GLY A 278 22.85 -11.87 -8.53
CA GLY A 278 22.39 -12.64 -7.38
C GLY A 278 20.87 -12.55 -7.21
N VAL A 279 20.30 -11.34 -7.29
CA VAL A 279 18.85 -11.12 -7.22
C VAL A 279 18.10 -11.91 -8.30
N VAL A 280 18.51 -11.78 -9.57
CA VAL A 280 17.90 -12.51 -10.69
C VAL A 280 18.01 -14.03 -10.49
N LYS A 281 19.18 -14.52 -10.05
CA LYS A 281 19.40 -15.94 -9.77
C LYS A 281 18.47 -16.44 -8.65
N GLN A 282 18.35 -15.67 -7.57
CA GLN A 282 17.49 -16.01 -6.44
C GLN A 282 16.01 -16.08 -6.84
N LEU A 283 15.58 -15.16 -7.71
CA LEU A 283 14.18 -15.04 -8.10
C LEU A 283 13.76 -16.02 -9.20
N LEU A 284 14.61 -16.25 -10.21
CA LEU A 284 14.20 -16.94 -11.45
C LEU A 284 14.91 -18.29 -11.68
N THR A 285 15.96 -18.64 -10.94
CA THR A 285 16.74 -19.86 -11.21
C THR A 285 16.35 -21.02 -10.30
N PRO A 286 15.87 -22.16 -10.84
CA PRO A 286 15.69 -23.39 -10.09
C PRO A 286 17.04 -23.90 -9.56
N GLY A 287 17.13 -24.21 -8.27
CA GLY A 287 18.33 -24.84 -7.67
C GLY A 287 19.24 -23.92 -6.84
N GLY A 288 18.88 -22.66 -6.59
CA GLY A 288 19.58 -21.76 -5.65
C GLY A 288 19.45 -22.11 -4.16
N GLY A 289 19.24 -23.38 -3.82
CA GLY A 289 18.89 -23.84 -2.46
C GLY A 289 17.39 -23.73 -2.15
N LYS A 290 17.02 -23.84 -0.86
CA LYS A 290 15.61 -23.90 -0.41
C LYS A 290 14.78 -22.68 -0.84
N THR A 291 15.41 -21.51 -0.97
CA THR A 291 14.77 -20.23 -1.32
C THR A 291 14.89 -19.84 -2.79
N GLY A 292 15.61 -20.60 -3.63
CA GLY A 292 15.75 -20.29 -5.06
C GLY A 292 14.43 -20.46 -5.83
N ASP A 293 14.33 -19.81 -7.00
CA ASP A 293 13.10 -19.73 -7.80
C ASP A 293 11.93 -19.16 -6.97
N LEU A 294 12.23 -18.10 -6.22
CA LEU A 294 11.28 -17.50 -5.28
C LEU A 294 10.05 -16.95 -6.00
N TRP A 295 10.22 -16.42 -7.22
CA TRP A 295 9.13 -15.86 -8.01
C TRP A 295 8.04 -16.90 -8.29
N ARG A 296 8.39 -18.03 -8.90
CA ARG A 296 7.42 -19.07 -9.24
C ARG A 296 6.75 -19.64 -7.98
N LYS A 297 7.55 -19.91 -6.93
CA LYS A 297 7.02 -20.40 -5.65
C LYS A 297 6.03 -19.43 -5.02
N PHE A 298 6.30 -18.13 -5.10
CA PHE A 298 5.41 -17.11 -4.56
C PHE A 298 4.11 -17.02 -5.35
N GLU A 299 4.18 -17.02 -6.69
CA GLU A 299 2.97 -17.02 -7.55
C GLU A 299 2.09 -18.25 -7.28
N GLU A 300 2.68 -19.45 -7.16
CA GLU A 300 1.98 -20.69 -6.81
C GLU A 300 1.32 -20.61 -5.43
N ALA A 301 2.08 -20.16 -4.42
CA ALA A 301 1.58 -20.01 -3.06
C ALA A 301 0.43 -18.99 -2.98
N MET A 302 0.53 -17.87 -3.69
CA MET A 302 -0.51 -16.85 -3.75
C MET A 302 -1.77 -17.41 -4.43
N ALA A 303 -1.63 -18.12 -5.55
CA ALA A 303 -2.76 -18.75 -6.23
C ALA A 303 -3.49 -19.77 -5.33
N GLU A 304 -2.74 -20.59 -4.58
CA GLU A 304 -3.30 -21.59 -3.66
C GLU A 304 -4.01 -20.96 -2.45
N ASN A 305 -3.54 -19.81 -1.96
CA ASN A 305 -4.01 -19.24 -0.70
C ASN A 305 -5.05 -18.13 -0.85
N VAL A 306 -5.03 -17.38 -1.95
CA VAL A 306 -5.94 -16.25 -2.18
C VAL A 306 -6.44 -16.16 -3.63
N GLY A 307 -6.09 -17.12 -4.49
CA GLY A 307 -6.40 -17.10 -5.92
C GLY A 307 -7.78 -17.67 -6.31
N SER A 308 -8.48 -18.38 -5.42
CA SER A 308 -9.80 -18.95 -5.67
C SER A 308 -10.82 -18.58 -4.60
N GLU A 309 -12.11 -18.62 -4.96
CA GLU A 309 -13.22 -18.39 -4.01
C GLU A 309 -13.17 -19.35 -2.84
N ASP A 310 -12.97 -20.64 -3.10
CA ASP A 310 -12.89 -21.69 -2.07
C ASP A 310 -11.73 -21.49 -1.06
N ALA A 311 -10.72 -20.69 -1.41
CA ALA A 311 -9.56 -20.48 -0.54
C ALA A 311 -9.82 -19.49 0.60
N ILE A 312 -10.78 -18.57 0.42
CA ILE A 312 -11.02 -17.46 1.37
C ILE A 312 -12.49 -17.20 1.67
N LEU A 313 -13.42 -17.74 0.87
CA LEU A 313 -14.86 -17.58 1.09
C LEU A 313 -15.50 -18.84 1.70
N PRO A 314 -16.50 -18.66 2.59
CA PRO A 314 -16.90 -17.39 3.18
C PRO A 314 -15.83 -16.85 4.15
N LEU A 315 -15.69 -15.52 4.23
CA LEU A 315 -14.64 -14.88 5.04
C LEU A 315 -14.69 -15.35 6.51
N VAL A 316 -15.91 -15.52 7.04
CA VAL A 316 -16.18 -16.13 8.35
C VAL A 316 -16.86 -17.49 8.13
N PRO A 317 -16.32 -18.58 8.71
CA PRO A 317 -16.96 -19.90 8.64
C PRO A 317 -18.41 -19.87 9.17
N PRO A 318 -19.41 -20.41 8.44
CA PRO A 318 -20.81 -20.35 8.85
C PRO A 318 -21.08 -21.03 10.19
N THR A 319 -20.33 -22.09 10.49
CA THR A 319 -20.40 -22.83 11.77
C THR A 319 -20.10 -21.95 12.99
N LEU A 320 -19.31 -20.87 12.83
CA LEU A 320 -19.05 -19.93 13.93
C LEU A 320 -20.23 -18.98 14.15
N LEU A 321 -20.95 -18.62 13.08
CA LEU A 321 -22.09 -17.70 13.13
C LEU A 321 -23.35 -18.37 13.69
N GLU A 322 -23.50 -19.67 13.48
CA GLU A 322 -24.63 -20.47 14.02
C GLU A 322 -24.61 -20.54 15.55
N SER A 323 -23.43 -20.45 16.18
CA SER A 323 -23.27 -20.55 17.63
C SER A 323 -23.70 -19.30 18.42
N THR A 324 -24.00 -18.19 17.73
CA THR A 324 -24.19 -16.88 18.38
C THR A 324 -25.65 -16.42 18.51
N VAL A 325 -26.64 -17.20 18.06
CA VAL A 325 -28.06 -16.80 18.07
C VAL A 325 -28.88 -17.77 18.91
N PRO A 326 -29.47 -17.33 20.04
CA PRO A 326 -30.50 -18.08 20.75
C PRO A 326 -31.79 -18.06 19.93
N ASP A 327 -32.40 -19.23 19.72
CA ASP A 327 -33.63 -19.46 18.94
C ASP A 327 -33.44 -19.50 17.41
N ALA A 328 -32.79 -20.59 17.00
CA ALA A 328 -32.33 -20.85 15.66
C ALA A 328 -33.44 -21.41 14.72
N ASP A 329 -34.55 -20.71 14.54
CA ASP A 329 -35.56 -21.13 13.55
C ASP A 329 -35.71 -20.12 12.38
N LYS A 330 -35.27 -20.58 11.20
CA LYS A 330 -35.56 -20.08 9.82
C LYS A 330 -34.76 -18.94 9.16
N ASN A 331 -33.89 -18.17 9.83
CA ASN A 331 -33.16 -17.04 9.17
C ASN A 331 -31.64 -17.23 8.91
N HIS A 332 -31.03 -18.38 9.27
CA HIS A 332 -29.57 -18.65 9.16
C HIS A 332 -28.97 -18.47 7.77
N ARG A 333 -29.79 -18.61 6.71
CA ARG A 333 -29.34 -18.48 5.31
C ARG A 333 -29.07 -17.03 4.85
N LYS A 334 -29.19 -16.03 5.73
CA LYS A 334 -29.05 -14.59 5.39
C LYS A 334 -27.76 -13.93 5.90
N LEU A 335 -26.99 -14.59 6.78
CA LEU A 335 -25.83 -13.95 7.40
C LEU A 335 -24.61 -13.82 6.47
N VAL A 336 -24.43 -14.75 5.53
CA VAL A 336 -23.24 -14.81 4.68
C VAL A 336 -23.61 -14.53 3.23
N MET A 337 -22.82 -13.70 2.55
CA MET A 337 -22.99 -13.45 1.12
C MET A 337 -22.58 -14.69 0.32
N LYS A 338 -23.43 -15.12 -0.62
CA LYS A 338 -23.17 -16.31 -1.45
C LYS A 338 -22.02 -16.12 -2.44
N SER A 339 -21.77 -14.89 -2.88
CA SER A 339 -20.71 -14.54 -3.81
C SER A 339 -20.21 -13.13 -3.49
N LEU A 340 -18.90 -12.96 -3.40
CA LEU A 340 -18.23 -11.68 -3.21
C LEU A 340 -17.21 -11.48 -4.34
N PRO A 341 -17.06 -10.26 -4.87
CA PRO A 341 -16.01 -9.99 -5.84
C PRO A 341 -14.64 -10.17 -5.15
N ILE A 342 -13.82 -11.06 -5.73
CA ILE A 342 -12.47 -11.33 -5.21
C ILE A 342 -11.45 -10.44 -5.92
N PRO A 343 -10.62 -9.71 -5.17
CA PRO A 343 -9.51 -8.97 -5.75
C PRO A 343 -8.55 -9.91 -6.50
N ASN A 344 -8.11 -9.50 -7.69
CA ASN A 344 -7.11 -10.26 -8.42
C ASN A 344 -5.76 -10.17 -7.69
N ALA A 345 -5.41 -11.23 -6.97
CA ALA A 345 -4.19 -11.31 -6.15
C ALA A 345 -2.93 -10.95 -6.94
N SER A 346 -2.83 -11.35 -8.21
CA SER A 346 -1.70 -11.03 -9.09
C SER A 346 -1.57 -9.54 -9.41
N LYS A 347 -2.63 -8.74 -9.22
CA LYS A 347 -2.61 -7.29 -9.44
C LYS A 347 -2.45 -6.50 -8.14
N VAL A 348 -3.02 -6.98 -7.04
CA VAL A 348 -3.09 -6.22 -5.78
C VAL A 348 -2.01 -6.59 -4.76
N SER A 349 -1.36 -7.75 -4.89
CA SER A 349 -0.40 -8.23 -3.89
C SER A 349 0.82 -7.30 -3.75
N VAL A 350 0.99 -6.73 -2.55
CA VAL A 350 2.12 -5.83 -2.24
C VAL A 350 3.45 -6.60 -2.23
N GLN A 351 3.46 -7.83 -1.72
CA GLN A 351 4.64 -8.70 -1.75
C GLN A 351 5.05 -9.03 -3.20
N ARG A 352 4.08 -9.29 -4.08
CA ARG A 352 4.35 -9.48 -5.52
C ARG A 352 4.98 -8.24 -6.14
N GLN A 353 4.49 -7.05 -5.83
CA GLN A 353 5.07 -5.78 -6.29
C GLN A 353 6.55 -5.69 -5.91
N THR A 354 6.93 -6.06 -4.68
CA THR A 354 8.32 -6.10 -4.23
C THR A 354 9.19 -7.02 -5.10
N LEU A 355 8.72 -8.21 -5.44
CA LEU A 355 9.46 -9.15 -6.29
C LEU A 355 9.61 -8.64 -7.73
N VAL A 356 8.52 -8.13 -8.32
CA VAL A 356 8.55 -7.58 -9.69
C VAL A 356 9.44 -6.35 -9.76
N ARG A 357 9.38 -5.46 -8.76
CA ARG A 357 10.25 -4.28 -8.64
C ARG A 357 11.73 -4.68 -8.54
N ALA A 358 12.05 -5.67 -7.71
CA ALA A 358 13.40 -6.20 -7.62
C ALA A 358 13.92 -6.73 -8.97
N LEU A 359 13.08 -7.42 -9.74
CA LEU A 359 13.43 -7.90 -11.09
C LEU A 359 13.60 -6.76 -12.08
N CYS A 360 12.65 -5.83 -12.14
CA CYS A 360 12.73 -4.65 -13.00
C CYS A 360 14.04 -3.89 -12.74
N LYS A 361 14.30 -3.52 -11.49
CA LYS A 361 15.52 -2.81 -11.08
C LYS A 361 16.78 -3.59 -11.44
N SER A 362 16.83 -4.89 -11.13
CA SER A 362 18.00 -5.71 -11.44
C SER A 362 18.28 -5.79 -12.94
N PHE A 363 17.24 -5.98 -13.76
CA PHE A 363 17.41 -6.05 -15.21
C PHE A 363 17.77 -4.70 -15.83
N THR A 364 17.26 -3.57 -15.31
CA THR A 364 17.70 -2.24 -15.73
C THR A 364 19.21 -2.07 -15.52
N HIS A 365 19.72 -2.38 -14.32
CA HIS A 365 21.16 -2.28 -14.05
C HIS A 365 22.01 -3.26 -14.89
N LEU A 366 21.53 -4.49 -15.12
CA LEU A 366 22.23 -5.45 -15.95
C LEU A 366 22.24 -5.04 -17.43
N ALA A 367 21.16 -4.42 -17.91
CA ALA A 367 21.06 -3.89 -19.27
C ALA A 367 22.01 -2.69 -19.48
N ASP A 368 22.22 -1.84 -18.47
CA ASP A 368 23.20 -0.75 -18.54
C ASP A 368 24.65 -1.28 -18.66
N GLN A 369 24.96 -2.39 -17.97
CA GLN A 369 26.32 -2.95 -17.93
C GLN A 369 26.64 -3.88 -19.11
N SER A 370 25.63 -4.46 -19.75
CA SER A 370 25.79 -5.51 -20.75
C SER A 370 25.38 -5.04 -22.14
N LYS A 371 26.16 -5.45 -23.15
CA LYS A 371 25.77 -5.28 -24.56
C LYS A 371 24.74 -6.32 -25.04
N GLY A 372 24.36 -7.27 -24.19
CA GLY A 372 23.44 -8.36 -24.55
C GLY A 372 21.99 -7.89 -24.60
N GLU A 373 21.32 -8.15 -25.73
CA GLU A 373 19.90 -7.82 -25.96
C GLU A 373 18.93 -8.56 -25.01
N GLU A 374 19.33 -9.72 -24.47
CA GLU A 374 18.47 -10.49 -23.57
C GLU A 374 18.09 -9.73 -22.30
N TYR A 375 19.05 -9.00 -21.68
CA TYR A 375 18.74 -8.23 -20.47
C TYR A 375 17.79 -7.06 -20.73
N LYS A 376 17.90 -6.41 -21.89
CA LYS A 376 16.97 -5.34 -22.30
C LYS A 376 15.56 -5.87 -22.49
N LYS A 377 15.42 -7.05 -23.11
CA LYS A 377 14.13 -7.72 -23.28
C LYS A 377 13.50 -8.09 -21.93
N GLN A 378 14.29 -8.63 -21.01
CA GLN A 378 13.80 -8.96 -19.65
C GLN A 378 13.45 -7.69 -18.86
N MET A 379 14.25 -6.62 -18.96
CA MET A 379 13.94 -5.32 -18.37
C MET A 379 12.57 -4.82 -18.85
N GLY A 380 12.36 -4.76 -20.17
CA GLY A 380 11.08 -4.34 -20.74
C GLY A 380 9.91 -5.20 -20.24
N LYS A 381 10.08 -6.53 -20.15
CA LYS A 381 9.06 -7.44 -19.59
C LYS A 381 8.70 -7.08 -18.14
N TRP A 382 9.68 -7.05 -17.25
CA TRP A 382 9.43 -6.92 -15.80
C TRP A 382 9.03 -5.50 -15.38
N CYS A 383 9.60 -4.48 -16.01
CA CYS A 383 9.24 -3.10 -15.75
C CYS A 383 7.84 -2.76 -16.29
N ASN A 384 7.44 -3.30 -17.45
CA ASN A 384 6.05 -3.16 -17.90
C ASN A 384 5.07 -3.92 -17.01
N GLU A 385 5.41 -5.15 -16.57
CA GLU A 385 4.59 -5.89 -15.61
C GLU A 385 4.37 -5.08 -14.32
N LEU A 386 5.41 -4.45 -13.78
CA LEU A 386 5.34 -3.61 -12.58
C LEU A 386 4.32 -2.49 -12.73
N LEU A 387 4.35 -1.77 -13.85
CA LEU A 387 3.43 -0.67 -14.14
C LEU A 387 1.98 -1.11 -14.36
N THR A 388 1.74 -2.42 -14.50
CA THR A 388 0.38 -2.98 -14.57
C THR A 388 -0.20 -3.42 -13.23
N LEU A 389 0.58 -3.30 -12.13
CA LEU A 389 0.14 -3.64 -10.79
C LEU A 389 -0.57 -2.45 -10.14
N GLN A 390 -1.60 -2.74 -9.35
CA GLN A 390 -2.42 -1.71 -8.73
C GLN A 390 -1.58 -0.90 -7.73
N GLY A 391 -1.54 0.42 -7.90
CA GLY A 391 -0.73 1.32 -7.08
C GLY A 391 0.74 1.43 -7.51
N CYS A 392 1.13 0.82 -8.63
CA CYS A 392 2.47 0.91 -9.23
C CYS A 392 2.48 1.61 -10.60
N GLU A 393 1.39 2.27 -11.01
CA GLU A 393 1.24 2.91 -12.31
C GLU A 393 2.24 4.07 -12.52
N GLU A 394 2.75 4.62 -11.42
CA GLU A 394 3.77 5.68 -11.39
C GLU A 394 5.04 5.23 -10.67
N ASP A 395 5.28 3.92 -10.57
CA ASP A 395 6.47 3.38 -9.94
C ASP A 395 7.74 3.84 -10.69
N VAL A 396 8.67 4.42 -9.93
CA VAL A 396 9.88 5.05 -10.48
C VAL A 396 10.74 4.05 -11.25
N ASP A 397 10.99 2.86 -10.68
CA ASP A 397 11.83 1.83 -11.33
C ASP A 397 11.14 1.34 -12.62
N GLY A 398 9.82 1.17 -12.57
CA GLY A 398 9.00 0.78 -13.71
C GLY A 398 9.03 1.81 -14.85
N LEU A 399 8.86 3.09 -14.54
CA LEU A 399 8.89 4.17 -15.53
C LEU A 399 10.28 4.31 -16.16
N VAL A 400 11.36 4.20 -15.37
CA VAL A 400 12.73 4.22 -15.87
C VAL A 400 12.94 3.06 -16.85
N GLY A 401 12.61 1.81 -16.47
CA GLY A 401 12.79 0.66 -17.36
C GLY A 401 11.95 0.75 -18.65
N LYS A 402 10.71 1.26 -18.56
CA LYS A 402 9.88 1.52 -19.74
C LYS A 402 10.50 2.56 -20.67
N SER A 403 11.07 3.64 -20.12
CA SER A 403 11.73 4.66 -20.91
C SER A 403 12.96 4.15 -21.65
N GLU A 404 13.76 3.28 -21.01
CA GLU A 404 14.93 2.68 -21.66
C GLU A 404 14.54 1.71 -22.79
N ASP A 405 13.44 0.96 -22.63
CA ASP A 405 12.87 0.14 -23.72
C ASP A 405 12.41 1.01 -24.90
N LEU A 406 11.77 2.15 -24.64
CA LEU A 406 11.37 3.12 -25.67
C LEU A 406 12.58 3.77 -26.36
N LEU A 407 13.64 4.10 -25.61
CA LEU A 407 14.90 4.60 -26.19
C LEU A 407 15.54 3.56 -27.12
N GLY A 408 15.49 2.27 -26.74
CA GLY A 408 15.95 1.16 -27.58
C GLY A 408 15.16 1.01 -28.89
N LYS A 409 13.90 1.45 -28.91
CA LYS A 409 13.01 1.47 -30.08
C LYS A 409 13.04 2.80 -30.86
N GLU A 410 13.91 3.73 -30.46
CA GLU A 410 14.00 5.08 -31.02
C GLU A 410 12.73 5.94 -30.86
N GLU A 411 11.85 5.59 -29.92
CA GLU A 411 10.64 6.36 -29.57
C GLU A 411 10.96 7.48 -28.58
N PHE A 412 11.84 8.41 -29.00
CA PHE A 412 12.46 9.40 -28.11
C PHE A 412 11.48 10.37 -27.44
N GLU A 413 10.41 10.77 -28.12
CA GLU A 413 9.42 11.70 -27.55
C GLU A 413 8.67 11.09 -26.36
N GLU A 414 8.23 9.84 -26.51
CA GLU A 414 7.56 9.11 -25.44
C GLU A 414 8.52 8.83 -24.29
N ALA A 415 9.77 8.44 -24.60
CA ALA A 415 10.79 8.18 -23.59
C ALA A 415 11.06 9.42 -22.71
N VAL A 416 11.18 10.61 -23.31
CA VAL A 416 11.35 11.88 -22.56
C VAL A 416 10.14 12.15 -21.66
N ARG A 417 8.91 11.94 -22.16
CA ARG A 417 7.69 12.15 -21.37
C ARG A 417 7.63 11.22 -20.16
N ILE A 418 7.96 9.94 -20.36
CA ILE A 418 7.97 8.93 -19.29
C ILE A 418 9.08 9.22 -18.26
N LEU A 419 10.27 9.65 -18.70
CA LEU A 419 11.36 10.03 -17.80
C LEU A 419 11.06 11.28 -16.99
N ASP A 420 10.38 12.27 -17.58
CA ASP A 420 9.93 13.46 -16.84
C ASP A 420 8.92 13.07 -15.76
N LYS A 421 7.96 12.19 -16.10
CA LYS A 421 7.04 11.60 -15.10
C LYS A 421 7.79 10.86 -13.99
N ALA A 422 8.80 10.07 -14.32
CA ALA A 422 9.64 9.37 -13.33
C ALA A 422 10.39 10.37 -12.43
N PHE A 423 10.90 11.47 -13.01
CA PHE A 423 11.59 12.52 -12.26
C PHE A 423 10.64 13.25 -11.31
N GLU A 424 9.40 13.52 -11.72
CA GLU A 424 8.35 14.06 -10.86
C GLU A 424 7.99 13.11 -9.71
N ALA A 425 7.76 11.83 -10.01
CA ALA A 425 7.45 10.80 -9.01
C ALA A 425 8.58 10.62 -7.98
N SER A 426 9.84 10.87 -8.38
CA SER A 426 11.00 10.88 -7.47
C SER A 426 11.15 12.16 -6.60
N GLY A 427 10.24 13.14 -6.76
CA GLY A 427 10.34 14.43 -6.08
C GLY A 427 11.38 15.38 -6.69
N ARG A 428 11.75 15.21 -7.97
CA ARG A 428 12.68 16.06 -8.72
C ARG A 428 14.08 16.20 -8.10
N SER A 429 14.54 15.18 -7.37
CA SER A 429 15.84 15.21 -6.67
C SER A 429 16.80 14.10 -7.09
N ASP A 430 16.32 13.07 -7.80
CA ASP A 430 17.15 11.94 -8.21
C ASP A 430 18.07 12.33 -9.39
N ARG A 431 19.39 12.33 -9.11
CA ARG A 431 20.42 12.70 -10.08
C ARG A 431 20.55 11.70 -11.23
N ASN A 432 20.29 10.42 -10.98
CA ASN A 432 20.36 9.36 -11.98
C ASN A 432 19.23 9.52 -12.99
N ILE A 433 18.00 9.70 -12.51
CA ILE A 433 16.83 9.94 -13.37
C ILE A 433 17.02 11.22 -14.19
N HIS A 434 17.53 12.29 -13.56
CA HIS A 434 17.82 13.52 -14.28
C HIS A 434 18.86 13.31 -15.40
N ALA A 435 19.93 12.56 -15.14
CA ALA A 435 20.93 12.24 -16.16
C ALA A 435 20.33 11.44 -17.34
N ARG A 436 19.45 10.47 -17.05
CA ARG A 436 18.71 9.72 -18.08
C ARG A 436 17.79 10.63 -18.89
N LEU A 437 17.06 11.52 -18.23
CA LEU A 437 16.18 12.50 -18.87
C LEU A 437 16.98 13.43 -19.81
N SER A 438 18.09 14.01 -19.35
CA SER A 438 18.96 14.85 -20.19
C SER A 438 19.51 14.08 -21.39
N LYS A 439 19.90 12.82 -21.21
CA LYS A 439 20.34 11.94 -22.31
C LYS A 439 19.22 11.71 -23.31
N ALA A 440 18.00 11.41 -22.86
CA ALA A 440 16.84 11.21 -23.72
C ALA A 440 16.48 12.49 -24.50
N GLN A 441 16.51 13.66 -23.86
CA GLN A 441 16.28 14.96 -24.50
C GLN A 441 17.33 15.26 -25.58
N LYS A 442 18.60 14.95 -25.30
CA LYS A 442 19.68 15.07 -26.29
C LYS A 442 19.43 14.16 -27.50
N LEU A 443 19.06 12.90 -27.29
CA LEU A 443 18.74 11.97 -28.37
C LEU A 443 17.53 12.42 -29.19
N LEU A 444 16.49 12.95 -28.53
CA LEU A 444 15.32 13.52 -29.20
C LEU A 444 15.70 14.74 -30.07
N LYS A 445 16.57 15.62 -29.56
CA LYS A 445 17.04 16.78 -30.33
C LYS A 445 17.84 16.33 -31.55
N GLN A 446 18.73 15.35 -31.38
CA GLN A 446 19.48 14.74 -32.48
C GLN A 446 18.59 14.05 -33.52
N SER A 447 17.51 13.39 -33.11
CA SER A 447 16.61 12.69 -34.05
C SER A 447 15.77 13.65 -34.89
N LYS A 448 15.54 14.87 -34.40
CA LYS A 448 14.83 15.94 -35.12
C LYS A 448 15.74 16.77 -36.03
N GLN A 449 17.05 16.73 -35.80
CA GLN A 449 18.04 17.48 -36.57
C GLN A 449 18.41 16.80 -37.89
N LYS A 450 18.91 17.58 -38.85
CA LYS A 450 19.47 17.05 -40.09
C LYS A 450 20.68 16.18 -39.76
N ASP A 451 20.73 14.95 -40.26
CA ASP A 451 21.88 14.07 -40.02
C ASP A 451 23.01 14.34 -41.03
N TYR A 452 23.92 15.24 -40.68
CA TYR A 452 25.08 15.60 -41.51
C TYR A 452 25.99 14.40 -41.84
N TYR A 453 26.05 13.38 -40.98
CA TYR A 453 26.82 12.16 -41.25
C TYR A 453 26.17 11.34 -42.36
N LYS A 454 24.84 11.23 -42.36
CA LYS A 454 24.09 10.62 -43.48
C LYS A 454 24.23 11.41 -44.77
N VAL A 455 24.26 12.75 -44.71
CA VAL A 455 24.48 13.60 -45.90
C VAL A 455 25.85 13.33 -46.54
N LEU A 456 26.90 13.16 -45.74
CA LEU A 456 28.24 12.81 -46.23
C LEU A 456 28.44 11.31 -46.48
N GLY A 457 27.50 10.45 -46.05
CA GLY A 457 27.59 8.99 -46.20
C GLY A 457 28.67 8.35 -45.33
N VAL A 458 28.92 8.89 -44.14
CA VAL A 458 29.92 8.38 -43.18
C VAL A 458 29.28 7.97 -41.86
N SER A 459 29.97 7.09 -41.13
CA SER A 459 29.57 6.74 -39.76
C SER A 459 29.85 7.89 -38.79
N ARG A 460 29.10 7.96 -37.68
CA ARG A 460 29.26 9.00 -36.64
C ARG A 460 30.62 8.94 -35.93
N ASP A 461 31.29 7.79 -35.95
CA ASP A 461 32.65 7.59 -35.44
C ASP A 461 33.75 7.91 -36.46
N ALA A 462 33.40 8.41 -37.65
CA ALA A 462 34.38 8.72 -38.70
C ALA A 462 35.41 9.77 -38.23
N ASP A 463 36.67 9.49 -38.52
CA ASP A 463 37.76 10.43 -38.27
C ASP A 463 37.74 11.60 -39.29
N GLN A 464 38.44 12.69 -38.96
CA GLN A 464 38.51 13.90 -39.79
C GLN A 464 38.96 13.60 -41.23
N LYS A 465 39.86 12.62 -41.41
CA LYS A 465 40.36 12.22 -42.73
C LYS A 465 39.27 11.54 -43.56
N THR A 466 38.48 10.67 -42.94
CA THR A 466 37.34 10.00 -43.56
C THR A 466 36.25 11.00 -43.94
N ILE A 467 35.93 11.96 -43.05
CA ILE A 467 34.98 13.05 -43.32
C ILE A 467 35.43 13.87 -44.53
N LYS A 468 36.70 14.30 -44.58
CA LYS A 468 37.25 15.07 -45.72
C LYS A 468 37.29 14.29 -47.02
N LYS A 469 37.52 12.97 -46.96
CA LYS A 469 37.45 12.10 -48.14
C LYS A 469 36.01 11.98 -48.64
N ALA A 470 35.06 11.73 -47.75
CA ALA A 470 33.66 11.59 -48.06
C ALA A 470 33.06 12.88 -48.63
N PHE A 471 33.40 14.04 -48.06
CA PHE A 471 33.02 15.34 -48.61
C PHE A 471 33.43 15.51 -50.07
N ARG A 472 34.69 15.23 -50.43
CA ARG A 472 35.14 15.34 -51.82
C ARG A 472 34.35 14.44 -52.77
N GLN A 473 33.95 13.26 -52.29
CA GLN A 473 33.19 12.30 -53.09
C GLN A 473 31.71 12.68 -53.20
N ALA A 474 31.10 13.15 -52.10
CA ALA A 474 29.75 13.68 -52.07
C ALA A 474 29.63 14.95 -52.92
N ALA A 475 30.59 15.88 -52.82
CA ALA A 475 30.65 17.12 -53.59
C ALA A 475 30.76 16.85 -55.10
N LYS A 476 31.61 15.91 -55.50
CA LYS A 476 31.73 15.51 -56.92
C LYS A 476 30.43 14.93 -57.47
N SER A 477 29.65 14.25 -56.63
CA SER A 477 28.36 13.65 -57.01
C SER A 477 27.21 14.68 -57.00
N ALA A 478 27.36 15.76 -56.23
CA ALA A 478 26.39 16.85 -56.14
C ALA A 478 26.61 17.96 -57.19
N HIS A 479 27.66 17.89 -58.01
CA HIS A 479 27.93 18.86 -59.09
C HIS A 479 26.87 18.76 -60.23
N PRO A 480 26.42 19.89 -60.82
CA PRO A 480 25.42 19.90 -61.90
C PRO A 480 25.74 18.98 -63.07
N ASP A 481 27.02 18.94 -63.50
CA ASP A 481 27.51 18.07 -64.59
C ASP A 481 27.32 16.56 -64.35
N LYS A 482 27.08 16.15 -63.10
CA LYS A 482 26.84 14.75 -62.71
C LYS A 482 25.40 14.48 -62.29
N GLY A 483 24.47 15.38 -62.59
CA GLY A 483 23.06 15.27 -62.22
C GLY A 483 22.75 15.69 -60.78
N GLY A 484 23.63 16.48 -60.17
CA GLY A 484 23.40 17.12 -58.87
C GLY A 484 22.57 18.40 -58.98
N SER A 485 22.21 18.98 -57.84
CA SER A 485 21.50 20.25 -57.74
C SER A 485 22.19 21.17 -56.74
N GLU A 486 21.98 22.48 -56.89
CA GLU A 486 22.51 23.48 -55.95
C GLU A 486 22.10 23.18 -54.50
N ALA A 487 20.87 22.73 -54.28
CA ALA A 487 20.39 22.30 -52.96
C ALA A 487 21.19 21.11 -52.38
N LYS A 488 21.57 20.12 -53.21
CA LYS A 488 22.42 19.00 -52.78
C LYS A 488 23.84 19.44 -52.47
N MET A 489 24.39 20.36 -53.28
CA MET A 489 25.72 20.94 -53.06
C MET A 489 25.74 21.75 -51.76
N ALA A 490 24.69 22.55 -51.51
CA ALA A 490 24.52 23.32 -50.28
C ALA A 490 24.46 22.40 -49.05
N ALA A 491 23.67 21.32 -49.09
CA ALA A 491 23.59 20.37 -47.98
C ALA A 491 24.92 19.66 -47.70
N VAL A 492 25.69 19.29 -48.74
CA VAL A 492 27.02 18.67 -48.57
C VAL A 492 28.04 19.65 -48.00
N ASN A 493 27.99 20.92 -48.40
CA ASN A 493 28.84 21.97 -47.85
C ASN A 493 28.49 22.28 -46.39
N GLU A 494 27.20 22.44 -46.08
CA GLU A 494 26.66 22.63 -44.73
C GLU A 494 27.11 21.49 -43.81
N ALA A 495 26.98 20.24 -44.27
CA ALA A 495 27.41 19.07 -43.51
C ALA A 495 28.93 19.04 -43.25
N TYR A 496 29.74 19.41 -44.25
CA TYR A 496 31.19 19.43 -44.08
C TYR A 496 31.67 20.58 -43.18
N GLU A 497 31.02 21.74 -43.23
CA GLU A 497 31.33 22.88 -42.36
C GLU A 497 31.19 22.50 -40.88
N VAL A 498 30.07 21.85 -40.52
CA VAL A 498 29.83 21.42 -39.13
C VAL A 498 30.71 20.24 -38.72
N LEU A 499 30.92 19.26 -39.59
CA LEU A 499 31.64 18.03 -39.23
C LEU A 499 33.18 18.14 -39.33
N SER A 500 33.71 19.12 -40.07
CA SER A 500 35.16 19.31 -40.24
C SER A 500 35.79 20.11 -39.10
N ASP A 501 35.01 20.88 -38.35
CA ASP A 501 35.47 21.57 -37.15
C ASP A 501 35.18 20.72 -35.89
N PRO A 502 36.18 20.38 -35.06
CA PRO A 502 35.96 19.56 -33.87
C PRO A 502 34.99 20.16 -32.84
N GLU A 503 34.95 21.48 -32.69
CA GLU A 503 34.08 22.18 -31.74
C GLU A 503 32.64 22.21 -32.24
N LEU A 504 32.42 22.56 -33.50
CA LEU A 504 31.10 22.53 -34.13
C LEU A 504 30.54 21.10 -34.19
N ARG A 505 31.38 20.12 -34.50
CA ARG A 505 31.00 18.69 -34.45
C ARG A 505 30.59 18.28 -33.05
N ALA A 506 31.34 18.68 -32.02
CA ALA A 506 30.99 18.36 -30.64
C ALA A 506 29.66 19.00 -30.20
N ARG A 507 29.39 20.25 -30.63
CA ARG A 507 28.09 20.91 -30.40
C ARG A 507 26.96 20.14 -31.09
N PHE A 508 27.12 19.82 -32.37
CA PHE A 508 26.17 19.03 -33.14
C PHE A 508 25.92 17.64 -32.54
N ASP A 509 26.99 16.94 -32.13
CA ASP A 509 26.92 15.66 -31.42
C ASP A 509 26.35 15.79 -29.99
N ASN A 510 26.21 17.00 -29.46
CA ASN A 510 25.45 17.30 -28.24
C ASN A 510 23.98 17.64 -28.50
N GLY A 511 23.54 17.52 -29.76
CA GLY A 511 22.22 17.91 -30.21
C GLY A 511 22.10 19.42 -30.40
N ASP A 512 23.19 20.19 -30.42
CA ASP A 512 23.15 21.63 -30.72
C ASP A 512 23.61 21.88 -32.16
N ASP A 513 22.66 22.08 -33.07
CA ASP A 513 22.96 22.34 -34.48
C ASP A 513 23.33 23.81 -34.67
N PRO A 514 24.61 24.13 -35.01
CA PRO A 514 25.07 25.51 -35.15
C PRO A 514 24.39 26.29 -36.28
N ASN A 515 23.71 25.60 -37.20
CA ASN A 515 23.09 26.16 -38.39
C ASN A 515 21.55 26.13 -38.34
N ASP A 516 20.94 25.66 -37.23
CA ASP A 516 19.47 25.62 -37.08
C ASP A 516 18.90 27.03 -36.80
N PRO A 517 18.05 27.58 -37.69
CA PRO A 517 17.44 28.89 -37.50
C PRO A 517 16.52 29.00 -36.27
N SER A 518 16.08 27.87 -35.73
CA SER A 518 15.12 27.79 -34.62
C SER A 518 15.78 27.57 -33.24
N GLY A 519 17.11 27.39 -33.20
CA GLY A 519 17.88 27.17 -31.97
C GLY A 519 18.11 28.45 -31.17
N GLY A 520 17.25 28.73 -30.19
CA GLY A 520 17.42 29.86 -29.27
C GLY A 520 18.67 29.76 -28.40
N MET A 521 19.30 30.91 -28.17
CA MET A 521 20.45 31.17 -27.26
C MET A 521 21.86 30.89 -27.80
N GLY A 522 22.13 31.24 -29.06
CA GLY A 522 23.49 31.37 -29.58
C GLY A 522 23.44 31.75 -31.05
N GLY A 523 23.60 33.04 -31.36
CA GLY A 523 23.53 33.52 -32.74
C GLY A 523 24.39 32.69 -33.69
N ASN A 524 23.88 32.45 -34.89
CA ASN A 524 24.60 31.85 -36.02
C ASN A 524 26.04 32.41 -36.03
N PRO A 525 27.08 31.61 -35.73
CA PRO A 525 28.47 32.08 -35.73
C PRO A 525 28.89 32.66 -37.09
N PHE A 526 28.12 32.34 -38.13
CA PHE A 526 28.35 32.69 -39.53
C PHE A 526 27.35 33.71 -40.09
N ALA A 527 26.43 34.25 -39.27
CA ALA A 527 25.49 35.29 -39.72
C ALA A 527 26.17 36.66 -39.95
N GLN A 528 27.41 36.84 -39.51
CA GLN A 528 28.21 38.03 -39.78
C GLN A 528 29.28 37.76 -40.86
N GLY A 529 28.82 37.59 -42.10
CA GLY A 529 29.54 38.14 -43.27
C GLY A 529 30.82 37.46 -43.76
N GLY A 530 30.90 36.13 -43.84
CA GLY A 530 32.00 35.51 -44.60
C GLY A 530 31.88 34.00 -44.77
N HIS A 531 31.43 33.55 -45.96
CA HIS A 531 31.56 32.14 -46.36
C HIS A 531 33.05 31.79 -46.50
N PRO A 532 33.62 30.88 -45.69
CA PRO A 532 35.03 30.46 -45.80
C PRO A 532 35.35 29.80 -47.15
N PHE A 533 34.31 29.40 -47.89
CA PHE A 533 34.39 28.66 -49.14
C PHE A 533 34.52 29.53 -50.39
N ALA A 534 34.25 30.84 -50.31
CA ALA A 534 34.38 31.75 -51.47
C ALA A 534 35.83 31.89 -51.97
N GLN A 535 36.82 31.63 -51.10
CA GLN A 535 38.24 31.74 -51.44
C GLN A 535 38.76 30.55 -52.28
N PHE A 536 38.10 29.39 -52.25
CA PHE A 536 38.63 28.16 -52.86
C PHE A 536 38.32 28.05 -54.36
N PHE A 537 37.27 28.72 -54.85
CA PHE A 537 36.83 28.63 -56.24
C PHE A 537 37.23 29.83 -57.13
N SER A 538 37.88 30.87 -56.60
CA SER A 538 38.26 32.07 -57.38
C SER A 538 39.77 32.22 -57.68
N GLY A 539 40.61 31.22 -57.37
CA GLY A 539 42.07 31.37 -57.40
C GLY A 539 42.79 30.44 -58.38
N GLY A 540 42.47 30.53 -59.67
CA GLY A 540 43.29 29.94 -60.73
C GLY A 540 44.55 30.79 -61.00
N ALA A 541 45.68 30.10 -61.18
CA ALA A 541 46.96 30.57 -61.72
C ALA A 541 47.99 31.21 -60.77
N GLY A 542 49.15 30.53 -60.67
CA GLY A 542 50.47 31.18 -60.58
C GLY A 542 51.24 31.06 -59.26
N GLY A 543 52.51 30.63 -59.38
CA GLY A 543 53.58 31.24 -58.58
C GLY A 543 54.18 30.45 -57.43
N PHE A 544 55.13 29.57 -57.76
CA PHE A 544 56.46 29.39 -57.14
C PHE A 544 56.81 30.18 -55.85
N GLY A 545 57.28 29.44 -54.82
CA GLY A 545 58.52 29.75 -54.10
C GLY A 545 58.45 30.55 -52.78
N GLY A 546 59.13 30.01 -51.75
CA GLY A 546 59.82 30.83 -50.75
C GLY A 546 59.40 30.66 -49.28
N PHE A 547 60.10 29.80 -48.54
CA PHE A 547 60.51 30.13 -47.16
C PHE A 547 61.66 31.15 -47.27
N PRO A 548 61.74 32.20 -46.42
CA PRO A 548 62.41 32.02 -45.12
C PRO A 548 61.98 32.97 -43.97
N GLY A 549 62.07 32.46 -42.73
CA GLY A 549 62.82 33.12 -41.64
C GLY A 549 62.27 34.37 -40.92
N GLY A 550 62.02 34.19 -39.61
CA GLY A 550 62.66 35.01 -38.57
C GLY A 550 61.86 36.15 -37.91
N GLY A 551 61.89 36.19 -36.56
CA GLY A 551 62.06 37.45 -35.82
C GLY A 551 60.93 37.95 -34.92
N PHE A 552 61.04 37.63 -33.62
CA PHE A 552 60.83 38.46 -32.42
C PHE A 552 59.91 39.70 -32.43
N ALA A 553 58.92 39.70 -31.52
CA ALA A 553 58.62 40.72 -30.47
C ALA A 553 57.31 40.27 -29.76
N GLY A 554 57.17 40.10 -28.45
CA GLY A 554 57.75 40.84 -27.34
C GLY A 554 56.72 41.84 -26.80
N GLY A 555 55.98 41.51 -25.74
CA GLY A 555 55.15 42.48 -25.00
C GLY A 555 53.94 41.88 -24.29
N GLY A 556 54.10 41.44 -23.04
CA GLY A 556 52.97 41.18 -22.15
C GLY A 556 52.45 42.46 -21.48
N PRO A 557 51.32 42.36 -20.76
CA PRO A 557 51.18 43.09 -19.51
C PRO A 557 50.73 42.16 -18.38
N GLY A 558 51.40 42.29 -17.22
CA GLY A 558 50.98 41.65 -15.99
C GLY A 558 49.89 42.42 -15.25
N GLY A 559 49.43 41.80 -14.15
CA GLY A 559 49.03 42.52 -12.94
C GLY A 559 47.58 42.36 -12.47
N PHE A 560 47.47 41.83 -11.24
CA PHE A 560 46.40 42.04 -10.24
C PHE A 560 45.08 41.26 -10.41
N GLN A 561 44.40 40.75 -9.37
CA GLN A 561 44.68 40.42 -7.97
C GLN A 561 43.43 39.67 -7.48
N PHE A 562 43.58 38.59 -6.71
CA PHE A 562 42.45 37.83 -6.14
C PHE A 562 41.98 38.48 -4.83
N HIS A 563 40.67 38.75 -4.70
CA HIS A 563 40.01 39.08 -3.44
C HIS A 563 39.14 37.91 -2.98
N PHE A 564 39.51 37.30 -1.85
CA PHE A 564 38.65 36.44 -1.05
C PHE A 564 37.96 37.31 0.00
N ASN A 565 36.64 37.18 0.15
CA ASN A 565 35.96 37.67 1.35
C ASN A 565 35.07 36.56 1.94
N SER A 566 35.59 35.98 3.01
CA SER A 566 34.86 35.16 3.99
C SER A 566 34.25 36.11 5.02
N HIS A 567 32.95 36.00 5.30
CA HIS A 567 32.33 36.60 6.48
C HIS A 567 31.39 35.58 7.12
N GLY A 568 31.87 34.99 8.22
CA GLY A 568 31.05 34.31 9.21
C GLY A 568 30.84 35.21 10.43
N GLY A 569 29.68 35.07 11.05
CA GLY A 569 29.31 35.61 12.37
C GLY A 569 27.81 35.43 12.53
N GLY A 570 27.24 34.61 13.42
CA GLY A 570 27.69 34.19 14.74
C GLY A 570 26.81 34.91 15.77
N ARG A 571 25.85 34.21 16.38
CA ARG A 571 25.23 34.65 17.65
C ARG A 571 24.58 33.51 18.42
N ARG A 572 25.04 33.36 19.67
CA ARG A 572 24.54 32.50 20.75
C ARG A 572 23.58 33.30 21.65
N GLY A 573 22.68 32.58 22.32
CA GLY A 573 22.28 32.86 23.72
C GLY A 573 20.79 33.09 23.96
N HIS A 574 20.07 32.06 24.42
CA HIS A 574 19.70 31.88 25.84
C HIS A 574 19.11 30.48 26.07
#